data_AF-A0A7Z0IVL6-F1
#
_entry.id   AF-A0A7Z0IVL6-F1
#
_cell.length_a   1.000
_cell.length_b   1.000
_cell.length_c   1.000
_cell.angle_alpha   90.00
_cell.angle_beta   90.00
_cell.angle_gamma   90.00
#
_symmetry.space_group_name_H-M   'P 1'
#
loop_
_entity.id
_entity.type
_entity.pdbx_description
1 polymer ?
#
loop_
_entity_poly.entity_id
_entity_poly.type
_entity_poly.pdbx_seq_one_letter_code
_entity_poly.pdbx_strand_id
1 'polypeptide(L)'
;MTDPFGVDELAVDDVADGQLVDRDAPSEPDTGAAPAPAETAAEEPQPRFSSVVEFVEQWLAPMLRRRVNTKLGGADDLHWCPRWWAHEEVVDRLSATWRAWEGARIAPDPGAMAGWWLSVLDPMMAAITDRYTGPFAVCRDGHADVIAPLPLEPYTADAAAQITNAYETADAEVAYDPATGEIRNEEQS
;
A
#
# COMPACT_ATOMS: atom_id res chain seq x y z
N MET A 1 -41.80 -19.93 -21.52
CA MET A 1 -41.09 -18.68 -21.17
C MET A 1 -41.66 -18.24 -19.85
N THR A 2 -40.89 -18.45 -18.78
CA THR A 2 -41.31 -18.26 -17.40
C THR A 2 -40.27 -17.36 -16.74
N ASP A 3 -40.75 -16.32 -16.08
CA ASP A 3 -40.01 -15.26 -15.40
C ASP A 3 -39.24 -15.80 -14.16
N PRO A 4 -37.95 -15.48 -13.97
CA PRO A 4 -37.15 -15.99 -12.85
C PRO A 4 -37.02 -15.07 -11.62
N PHE A 5 -37.76 -13.97 -11.47
CA PHE A 5 -37.58 -13.07 -10.31
C PHE A 5 -38.86 -12.81 -9.51
N GLY A 6 -39.31 -13.81 -8.76
CA GLY A 6 -40.33 -13.68 -7.74
C GLY A 6 -39.81 -12.94 -6.51
N VAL A 7 -40.18 -11.67 -6.37
CA VAL A 7 -40.08 -10.92 -5.11
C VAL A 7 -41.46 -10.88 -4.48
N ASP A 8 -41.61 -11.61 -3.37
CA ASP A 8 -42.85 -11.68 -2.58
C ASP A 8 -42.90 -10.47 -1.63
N GLU A 9 -44.01 -9.75 -1.71
CA GLU A 9 -44.36 -8.52 -1.00
C GLU A 9 -44.80 -8.87 0.43
N LEU A 10 -43.96 -8.59 1.44
CA LEU A 10 -44.36 -8.74 2.83
C LEU A 10 -44.89 -7.42 3.40
N ALA A 11 -46.18 -7.48 3.68
CA ALA A 11 -47.02 -6.45 4.26
C ALA A 11 -46.50 -5.92 5.60
N VAL A 12 -46.68 -4.61 5.78
CA VAL A 12 -46.55 -3.90 7.06
C VAL A 12 -47.92 -3.92 7.75
N ASP A 13 -48.03 -4.68 8.85
CA ASP A 13 -49.20 -4.64 9.72
C ASP A 13 -48.94 -3.85 11.01
N ASP A 14 -49.94 -3.01 11.25
CA ASP A 14 -50.28 -2.05 12.28
C ASP A 14 -49.94 -2.43 13.75
N VAL A 15 -49.42 -1.45 14.50
CA VAL A 15 -49.13 -1.55 15.94
C VAL A 15 -50.31 -0.97 16.71
N ALA A 16 -51.01 -1.82 17.48
CA ALA A 16 -52.05 -1.39 18.41
C ALA A 16 -51.63 -1.63 19.89
N ASP A 17 -51.95 -0.62 20.69
CA ASP A 17 -51.75 -0.39 22.13
C ASP A 17 -51.91 -1.58 23.11
N GLY A 18 -50.99 -1.59 24.08
CA GLY A 18 -51.35 -1.48 25.51
C GLY A 18 -51.65 -2.75 26.32
N GLN A 19 -50.71 -3.15 27.19
CA GLN A 19 -51.02 -3.35 28.61
C GLN A 19 -49.76 -3.39 29.48
N LEU A 20 -49.72 -2.49 30.46
CA LEU A 20 -48.78 -2.39 31.56
C LEU A 20 -48.95 -3.57 32.53
N VAL A 21 -47.85 -4.22 32.92
CA VAL A 21 -47.79 -5.00 34.16
C VAL A 21 -46.57 -4.57 34.97
N ASP A 22 -46.83 -3.78 36.01
CA ASP A 22 -45.94 -3.55 37.14
C ASP A 22 -45.60 -4.87 37.83
N ARG A 23 -44.31 -5.19 37.96
CA ARG A 23 -43.79 -6.16 38.94
C ARG A 23 -42.39 -5.72 39.38
N ASP A 24 -42.36 -4.86 40.38
CA ASP A 24 -41.18 -4.51 41.16
C ASP A 24 -41.00 -5.52 42.32
N ALA A 25 -39.86 -6.21 42.39
CA ALA A 25 -39.11 -6.58 43.61
C ALA A 25 -37.93 -7.54 43.31
N PRO A 26 -36.80 -7.46 44.06
CA PRO A 26 -35.45 -7.70 43.54
C PRO A 26 -34.86 -9.08 43.93
N SER A 27 -33.82 -9.52 43.20
CA SER A 27 -32.92 -10.61 43.62
C SER A 27 -31.50 -10.35 43.11
N GLU A 28 -30.53 -10.65 43.97
CA GLU A 28 -29.13 -10.21 44.03
C GLU A 28 -28.21 -10.59 42.84
N PRO A 29 -27.04 -9.92 42.69
CA PRO A 29 -26.12 -10.13 41.57
C PRO A 29 -25.41 -11.48 41.67
N ASP A 30 -25.66 -12.34 40.70
CA ASP A 30 -24.85 -13.54 40.45
C ASP A 30 -23.45 -13.14 39.99
N THR A 31 -22.50 -13.17 40.94
CA THR A 31 -21.06 -13.12 40.67
C THR A 31 -20.63 -14.47 40.09
N GLY A 32 -21.02 -14.72 38.85
CA GLY A 32 -20.47 -15.75 37.99
C GLY A 32 -19.60 -15.08 36.94
N ALA A 33 -18.34 -14.79 37.27
CA ALA A 33 -17.35 -14.39 36.29
C ALA A 33 -17.20 -15.52 35.27
N ALA A 34 -17.92 -15.42 34.15
CA ALA A 34 -17.65 -16.21 32.97
C ALA A 34 -16.17 -16.03 32.62
N PRO A 35 -15.42 -17.11 32.32
CA PRO A 35 -14.07 -16.94 31.85
C PRO A 35 -14.14 -16.07 30.59
N ALA A 36 -13.46 -14.92 30.64
CA ALA A 36 -13.27 -14.08 29.47
C ALA A 36 -12.80 -15.00 28.32
N PRO A 37 -13.38 -14.89 27.11
CA PRO A 37 -12.90 -15.67 25.98
C PRO A 37 -11.40 -15.40 25.87
N ALA A 38 -10.60 -16.46 25.99
CA ALA A 38 -9.18 -16.38 25.77
C ALA A 38 -9.00 -15.74 24.39
N GLU A 39 -8.37 -14.56 24.36
CA GLU A 39 -7.87 -13.98 23.13
C GLU A 39 -6.95 -15.01 22.51
N THR A 40 -7.48 -15.73 21.53
CA THR A 40 -6.67 -16.54 20.63
C THR A 40 -5.77 -15.54 19.94
N ALA A 41 -4.52 -15.42 20.41
CA ALA A 41 -3.51 -14.63 19.75
C ALA A 41 -3.51 -15.06 18.27
N ALA A 42 -3.99 -14.17 17.39
CA ALA A 42 -4.04 -14.44 15.97
C ALA A 42 -2.59 -14.63 15.53
N GLU A 43 -2.24 -15.87 15.19
CA GLU A 43 -0.91 -16.18 14.68
C GLU A 43 -0.71 -15.40 13.39
N GLU A 44 0.26 -14.49 13.40
CA GLU A 44 0.54 -13.67 12.22
C GLU A 44 0.85 -14.59 11.04
N PRO A 45 0.24 -14.35 9.87
CA PRO A 45 0.41 -15.22 8.72
C PRO A 45 1.87 -15.23 8.31
N GLN A 46 2.48 -16.41 8.39
CA GLN A 46 3.89 -16.60 8.05
C GLN A 46 4.12 -16.27 6.56
N PRO A 47 5.21 -15.55 6.23
CA PRO A 47 5.53 -15.24 4.85
C PRO A 47 5.84 -16.52 4.08
N ARG A 48 5.44 -16.61 2.81
CA ARG A 48 5.70 -17.79 1.97
C ARG A 48 7.20 -17.93 1.66
N PHE A 49 7.86 -16.81 1.42
CA PHE A 49 9.31 -16.74 1.21
C PHE A 49 9.97 -16.14 2.46
N SER A 50 11.18 -16.56 2.80
CA SER A 50 11.88 -16.04 3.99
C SER A 50 12.66 -14.75 3.70
N SER A 51 12.83 -14.40 2.42
CA SER A 51 13.58 -13.23 1.99
C SER A 51 13.18 -12.77 0.58
N VAL A 52 13.54 -11.53 0.25
CA VAL A 52 13.42 -11.00 -1.13
C VAL A 52 14.24 -11.83 -2.13
N VAL A 53 15.40 -12.36 -1.71
CA VAL A 53 16.24 -13.19 -2.57
C VAL A 53 15.48 -14.46 -2.97
N GLU A 54 14.88 -15.12 -1.99
CA GLU A 54 14.09 -16.33 -2.24
C GLU A 54 12.88 -16.05 -3.14
N PHE A 55 12.15 -14.97 -2.86
CA PHE A 55 11.04 -14.52 -3.70
C PHE A 55 11.47 -14.27 -5.14
N VAL A 56 12.59 -13.57 -5.35
CA VAL A 56 13.08 -13.23 -6.68
C VAL A 56 13.54 -14.47 -7.45
N GLU A 57 14.34 -15.32 -6.81
CA GLU A 57 14.95 -16.50 -7.43
C GLU A 57 13.95 -17.62 -7.69
N GLN A 58 13.01 -17.87 -6.76
CA GLN A 58 12.10 -18.99 -6.86
C GLN A 58 10.76 -18.66 -7.51
N TRP A 59 10.34 -17.40 -7.50
CA TRP A 59 9.03 -17.01 -8.01
C TRP A 59 9.09 -15.89 -9.05
N LEU A 60 9.59 -14.70 -8.70
CA LEU A 60 9.46 -13.54 -9.59
C LEU A 60 10.18 -13.73 -10.93
N ALA A 61 11.48 -14.04 -10.91
CA ALA A 61 12.26 -14.19 -12.13
C ALA A 61 11.81 -15.43 -12.96
N PRO A 62 11.54 -16.60 -12.36
CA PRO A 62 10.96 -17.72 -13.09
C PRO A 62 9.54 -17.52 -13.57
N MET A 63 8.77 -16.57 -13.03
CA MET A 63 7.39 -16.30 -13.45
C MET A 63 7.33 -15.23 -14.56
N LEU A 64 8.13 -14.17 -14.47
CA LEU A 64 8.10 -13.09 -15.45
C LEU A 64 8.59 -13.58 -16.83
N ARG A 65 7.79 -13.28 -17.86
CA ARG A 65 8.07 -13.59 -19.27
C ARG A 65 8.13 -12.31 -20.09
N ARG A 66 9.13 -11.48 -19.80
CA ARG A 66 9.36 -10.21 -20.50
C ARG A 66 10.56 -10.34 -21.44
N ARG A 67 10.54 -9.59 -22.54
CA ARG A 67 11.74 -9.42 -23.39
C ARG A 67 12.70 -8.50 -22.65
N VAL A 68 13.58 -9.12 -21.89
CA VAL A 68 14.66 -8.43 -21.18
C VAL A 68 15.98 -8.74 -21.86
N ASN A 69 16.73 -7.69 -22.16
CA ASN A 69 18.09 -7.82 -22.61
C ASN A 69 18.96 -8.22 -21.41
N THR A 70 19.52 -9.42 -21.49
CA THR A 70 20.52 -9.95 -20.55
C THR A 70 21.90 -10.09 -21.19
N LYS A 71 22.02 -9.85 -22.52
CA LYS A 71 23.25 -9.89 -23.34
C LYS A 71 23.12 -9.05 -24.63
N LEU A 72 24.16 -8.26 -24.90
CA LEU A 72 24.45 -7.39 -26.05
C LEU A 72 23.63 -7.61 -27.35
N GLY A 73 22.86 -6.60 -27.79
CA GLY A 73 22.47 -6.47 -29.20
C GLY A 73 21.04 -6.01 -29.53
N GLY A 74 20.09 -6.06 -28.58
CA GLY A 74 18.73 -5.53 -28.79
C GLY A 74 18.64 -4.05 -28.44
N ALA A 75 18.36 -3.18 -29.42
CA ALA A 75 18.24 -1.73 -29.21
C ALA A 75 16.94 -1.29 -28.50
N ASP A 76 15.96 -2.19 -28.40
CA ASP A 76 14.58 -1.86 -27.98
C ASP A 76 14.11 -2.62 -26.72
N ASP A 77 14.99 -3.37 -26.04
CA ASP A 77 14.61 -4.28 -24.95
C ASP A 77 14.82 -3.67 -23.55
N LEU A 78 14.02 -4.11 -22.59
CA LEU A 78 14.13 -3.80 -21.16
C LEU A 78 15.48 -4.29 -20.61
N HIS A 79 16.11 -3.57 -19.68
CA HIS A 79 17.39 -4.02 -19.10
C HIS A 79 17.17 -4.85 -17.83
N TRP A 80 17.88 -5.96 -17.70
CA TRP A 80 17.92 -6.75 -16.46
C TRP A 80 19.37 -7.13 -16.11
N CYS A 81 19.84 -6.70 -14.94
CA CYS A 81 21.14 -7.10 -14.43
C CYS A 81 21.03 -8.46 -13.70
N PRO A 82 21.78 -9.51 -14.10
CA PRO A 82 21.78 -10.78 -13.37
C PRO A 82 22.29 -10.66 -11.93
N ARG A 83 23.10 -9.64 -11.64
CA ARG A 83 23.54 -9.27 -10.28
C ARG A 83 22.63 -8.20 -9.68
N TRP A 84 21.32 -8.41 -9.77
CA TRP A 84 20.32 -7.43 -9.32
C TRP A 84 20.52 -7.01 -7.85
N TRP A 85 21.01 -7.92 -7.00
CA TRP A 85 21.28 -7.67 -5.58
C TRP A 85 22.43 -6.68 -5.33
N ALA A 86 23.24 -6.37 -6.33
CA ALA A 86 24.31 -5.38 -6.23
C ALA A 86 23.83 -3.94 -6.47
N HIS A 87 22.52 -3.74 -6.70
CA HIS A 87 21.91 -2.43 -6.89
C HIS A 87 20.94 -2.16 -5.74
N GLU A 88 21.33 -1.33 -4.77
CA GLU A 88 20.56 -1.10 -3.53
C GLU A 88 19.12 -0.63 -3.79
N GLU A 89 18.95 0.31 -4.73
CA GLU A 89 17.63 0.79 -5.15
C GLU A 89 16.74 -0.37 -5.65
N VAL A 90 17.32 -1.33 -6.37
CA VAL A 90 16.58 -2.49 -6.88
C VAL A 90 16.23 -3.45 -5.76
N VAL A 91 17.15 -3.69 -4.82
CA VAL A 91 16.89 -4.54 -3.65
C VAL A 91 15.70 -4.00 -2.85
N ASP A 92 15.66 -2.69 -2.62
CA ASP A 92 14.56 -2.08 -1.85
C ASP A 92 13.23 -2.13 -2.60
N ARG A 93 13.20 -1.76 -3.89
CA ARG A 93 12.00 -1.85 -4.75
C ARG A 93 11.45 -3.28 -4.83
N LEU A 94 12.33 -4.29 -5.00
CA LEU A 94 11.91 -5.70 -5.03
C LEU A 94 11.45 -6.19 -3.66
N SER A 95 12.05 -5.68 -2.57
CA SER A 95 11.63 -6.01 -1.21
C SER A 95 10.24 -5.46 -0.89
N ALA A 96 9.95 -4.21 -1.29
CA ALA A 96 8.62 -3.63 -1.18
C ALA A 96 7.58 -4.41 -2.01
N THR A 97 7.96 -4.76 -3.25
CA THR A 97 7.14 -5.57 -4.16
C THR A 97 6.78 -6.93 -3.55
N TRP A 98 7.76 -7.61 -2.96
CA TRP A 98 7.57 -8.89 -2.27
C TRP A 98 6.64 -8.77 -1.05
N ARG A 99 6.85 -7.78 -0.17
CA ARG A 99 5.98 -7.58 0.99
C ARG A 99 4.53 -7.32 0.61
N ALA A 100 4.31 -6.51 -0.42
CA ALA A 100 2.97 -6.27 -0.95
C ALA A 100 2.36 -7.55 -1.57
N TRP A 101 3.19 -8.40 -2.18
CA TRP A 101 2.76 -9.68 -2.74
C TRP A 101 2.30 -10.67 -1.66
N GLU A 102 3.04 -10.77 -0.54
CA GLU A 102 2.65 -11.62 0.59
C GLU A 102 1.28 -11.21 1.15
N GLY A 103 1.05 -9.90 1.31
CA GLY A 103 -0.25 -9.37 1.72
C GLY A 103 -1.35 -9.68 0.72
N ALA A 104 -1.11 -9.45 -0.57
CA ALA A 104 -2.08 -9.71 -1.63
C ALA A 104 -2.45 -11.19 -1.77
N ARG A 105 -1.53 -12.11 -1.45
CA ARG A 105 -1.75 -13.56 -1.52
C ARG A 105 -2.73 -14.06 -0.46
N ILE A 106 -2.71 -13.49 0.73
CA ILE A 106 -3.54 -13.93 1.87
C ILE A 106 -4.80 -13.08 2.04
N ALA A 107 -4.91 -11.98 1.28
CA ALA A 107 -6.05 -11.09 1.35
C ALA A 107 -7.35 -11.85 0.97
N PRO A 108 -8.46 -11.61 1.70
CA PRO A 108 -9.74 -12.22 1.39
C PRO A 108 -10.38 -11.64 0.11
N ASP A 109 -9.94 -10.45 -0.32
CA ASP A 109 -10.41 -9.81 -1.54
C ASP A 109 -9.89 -10.54 -2.79
N PRO A 110 -10.77 -11.09 -3.65
CA PRO A 110 -10.36 -11.71 -4.91
C PRO A 110 -9.60 -10.75 -5.85
N GLY A 111 -9.79 -9.43 -5.71
CA GLY A 111 -9.11 -8.41 -6.48
C GLY A 111 -7.68 -8.11 -6.03
N ALA A 112 -7.27 -8.52 -4.83
CA ALA A 112 -6.03 -8.07 -4.21
C ALA A 112 -4.77 -8.40 -5.04
N MET A 113 -4.69 -9.61 -5.59
CA MET A 113 -3.56 -10.01 -6.44
C MET A 113 -3.53 -9.22 -7.75
N ALA A 114 -4.69 -8.96 -8.37
CA ALA A 114 -4.77 -8.12 -9.57
C ALA A 114 -4.37 -6.68 -9.27
N GLY A 115 -4.82 -6.14 -8.13
CA GLY A 115 -4.40 -4.84 -7.62
C GLY A 115 -2.88 -4.76 -7.45
N TRP A 116 -2.27 -5.75 -6.79
CA TRP A 116 -0.81 -5.82 -6.61
C TRP A 116 -0.05 -5.79 -7.93
N TRP A 117 -0.52 -6.51 -8.97
CA TRP A 117 0.08 -6.45 -10.30
C TRP A 117 0.10 -5.03 -10.86
N LEU A 118 -1.08 -4.40 -10.88
CA LEU A 118 -1.29 -3.11 -11.53
C LEU A 118 -0.66 -1.94 -10.77
N SER A 119 -0.72 -1.96 -9.44
CA SER A 119 -0.31 -0.83 -8.60
C SER A 119 1.11 -0.97 -8.05
N VAL A 120 1.66 -2.20 -7.99
CA VAL A 120 2.98 -2.45 -7.39
C VAL A 120 3.94 -3.02 -8.42
N LEU A 121 3.70 -4.24 -8.91
CA LEU A 121 4.71 -4.95 -9.68
C LEU A 121 4.99 -4.28 -11.03
N ASP A 122 3.95 -3.92 -11.79
CA ASP A 122 4.15 -3.35 -13.12
C ASP A 122 4.86 -2.00 -13.11
N PRO A 123 4.49 -1.03 -12.25
CA PRO A 123 5.22 0.23 -12.10
C PRO A 123 6.67 0.03 -11.63
N MET A 124 6.90 -0.87 -10.65
CA MET A 124 8.24 -1.15 -10.13
C MET A 124 9.13 -1.75 -11.21
N MET A 125 8.63 -2.74 -11.95
CA MET A 125 9.39 -3.36 -13.03
C MET A 125 9.63 -2.41 -14.20
N ALA A 126 8.66 -1.54 -14.53
CA ALA A 126 8.85 -0.52 -15.56
C ALA A 126 10.02 0.41 -15.19
N ALA A 127 10.08 0.89 -13.96
CA ALA A 127 11.17 1.74 -13.49
C ALA A 127 12.52 1.00 -13.39
N ILE A 128 12.53 -0.22 -12.83
CA ILE A 128 13.77 -1.02 -12.67
C ILE A 128 14.41 -1.31 -14.03
N THR A 129 13.60 -1.67 -15.01
CA THR A 129 14.06 -2.17 -16.31
C THR A 129 14.09 -1.12 -17.42
N ASP A 130 13.79 0.14 -17.08
CA ASP A 130 13.94 1.25 -18.02
C ASP A 130 15.40 1.38 -18.47
N ARG A 131 15.60 1.43 -19.78
CA ARG A 131 16.92 1.40 -20.40
C ARG A 131 17.67 2.74 -20.32
N TYR A 132 16.96 3.84 -20.09
CA TYR A 132 17.54 5.20 -20.08
C TYR A 132 17.75 5.73 -18.67
N THR A 133 16.76 5.51 -17.79
CA THR A 133 16.70 6.10 -16.46
C THR A 133 16.71 5.06 -15.34
N GLY A 134 16.51 3.78 -15.66
CA GLY A 134 16.46 2.72 -14.68
C GLY A 134 17.83 2.40 -14.07
N PRO A 135 17.86 1.79 -12.87
CA PRO A 135 19.10 1.41 -12.19
C PRO A 135 19.94 0.39 -12.98
N PHE A 136 19.35 -0.31 -13.95
CA PHE A 136 20.05 -1.22 -14.85
C PHE A 136 20.47 -0.60 -16.19
N ALA A 137 20.25 0.70 -16.41
CA ALA A 137 20.53 1.37 -17.69
C ALA A 137 21.99 1.14 -18.16
N VAL A 138 22.95 1.19 -17.25
CA VAL A 138 24.39 1.02 -17.53
C VAL A 138 24.85 -0.45 -17.57
N CYS A 139 23.99 -1.41 -17.25
CA CYS A 139 24.35 -2.83 -17.17
C CYS A 139 24.28 -3.59 -18.51
N ARG A 140 24.23 -2.87 -19.64
CA ARG A 140 24.03 -3.44 -21.00
C ARG A 140 25.08 -4.48 -21.39
N ASP A 141 26.33 -4.24 -21.00
CA ASP A 141 27.50 -5.07 -21.38
C ASP A 141 27.96 -5.96 -20.21
N GLY A 142 27.12 -6.09 -19.19
CA GLY A 142 27.42 -6.74 -17.92
C GLY A 142 27.14 -5.81 -16.74
N HIS A 143 27.13 -6.36 -15.52
CA HIS A 143 26.93 -5.56 -14.30
C HIS A 143 27.98 -4.43 -14.21
N ALA A 144 27.50 -3.21 -14.00
CA ALA A 144 28.30 -2.03 -13.77
C ALA A 144 27.75 -1.25 -12.58
N ASP A 145 28.64 -0.90 -11.66
CA ASP A 145 28.33 -0.12 -10.45
C ASP A 145 28.95 1.28 -10.59
N VAL A 146 28.41 2.05 -11.54
CA VAL A 146 28.97 3.35 -11.98
C VAL A 146 28.00 4.51 -11.80
N ILE A 147 26.76 4.24 -11.36
CA ILE A 147 25.77 5.28 -11.07
C ILE A 147 26.04 5.76 -9.64
N ALA A 148 26.53 7.00 -9.53
CA ALA A 148 26.75 7.62 -8.23
C ALA A 148 25.41 7.84 -7.50
N PRO A 149 25.41 7.83 -6.15
CA PRO A 149 24.27 8.28 -5.36
C PRO A 149 23.81 9.68 -5.79
N LEU A 150 22.54 9.99 -5.50
CA LEU A 150 22.01 11.32 -5.79
C LEU A 150 22.89 12.39 -5.12
N PRO A 151 23.30 13.43 -5.87
CA PRO A 151 24.11 14.49 -5.30
C PRO A 151 23.30 15.20 -4.21
N LEU A 152 23.87 15.25 -3.01
CA LEU A 152 23.26 15.89 -1.86
C LEU A 152 24.24 16.91 -1.28
N GLU A 153 23.80 18.16 -1.16
CA GLU A 153 24.49 19.14 -0.33
C GLU A 153 24.15 18.89 1.15
N PRO A 154 25.09 19.08 2.08
CA PRO A 154 24.82 18.87 3.50
C PRO A 154 23.64 19.70 4.00
N TYR A 155 22.74 19.07 4.73
CA TYR A 155 21.64 19.76 5.40
C TYR A 155 22.20 20.66 6.52
N THR A 156 21.91 21.96 6.45
CA THR A 156 22.41 22.96 7.40
C THR A 156 21.31 23.49 8.32
N ALA A 157 21.70 24.12 9.44
CA ALA A 157 20.77 24.81 10.32
C ALA A 157 20.03 25.96 9.61
N ASP A 158 20.73 26.68 8.72
CA ASP A 158 20.13 27.75 7.91
C ASP A 158 19.08 27.19 6.95
N ALA A 159 19.34 26.03 6.32
CA ALA A 159 18.36 25.33 5.49
C ALA A 159 17.15 24.88 6.32
N ALA A 160 17.36 24.42 7.55
CA ALA A 160 16.27 24.07 8.45
C ALA A 160 15.36 25.26 8.76
N ALA A 161 15.95 26.42 9.07
CA ALA A 161 15.20 27.65 9.32
C ALA A 161 14.42 28.13 8.08
N GLN A 162 15.01 28.00 6.88
CA GLN A 162 14.31 28.33 5.63
C GLN A 162 13.08 27.46 5.39
N ILE A 163 13.18 26.15 5.68
CA ILE A 163 12.06 25.21 5.54
C ILE A 163 10.96 25.54 6.55
N THR A 164 11.29 25.75 7.83
CA THR A 164 10.32 26.12 8.86
C THR A 164 9.60 27.42 8.50
N ASN A 165 10.36 28.47 8.12
CA ASN A 165 9.78 29.73 7.70
C ASN A 165 8.82 29.57 6.50
N ALA A 166 9.16 28.71 5.52
CA ALA A 166 8.31 28.47 4.35
C ALA A 166 6.97 27.81 4.72
N TYR A 167 6.96 26.89 5.68
CA TYR A 167 5.72 26.28 6.19
C TYR A 167 4.90 27.28 7.01
N GLU A 168 5.55 28.07 7.88
CA GLU A 168 4.86 29.10 8.66
C GLU A 168 4.24 30.20 7.77
N THR A 169 4.90 30.60 6.68
CA THR A 169 4.33 31.52 5.70
C THR A 169 3.16 30.89 4.94
N ALA A 170 3.26 29.62 4.55
CA ALA A 170 2.18 28.94 3.82
C ALA A 170 0.93 28.77 4.69
N ASP A 171 1.09 28.48 5.99
CA ASP A 171 -0.02 28.39 6.93
C ASP A 171 -0.65 29.75 7.24
N ALA A 172 0.14 30.84 7.19
CA ALA A 172 -0.36 32.21 7.35
C ALA A 172 -1.15 32.70 6.12
N GLU A 173 -0.71 32.36 4.91
CA GLU A 173 -1.41 32.69 3.66
C GLU A 173 -2.73 31.91 3.49
N VAL A 174 -2.87 30.76 4.15
CA VAL A 174 -4.07 29.91 4.16
C VAL A 174 -4.80 30.01 5.51
N ALA A 175 -4.76 31.17 6.16
CA ALA A 175 -5.40 31.36 7.45
C ALA A 175 -6.95 31.30 7.33
N TYR A 176 -7.53 30.29 7.98
CA TYR A 176 -8.97 30.12 8.14
C TYR A 176 -9.54 31.11 9.16
N ASP A 177 -10.57 31.88 8.80
CA ASP A 177 -11.31 32.71 9.76
C ASP A 177 -12.43 31.89 10.40
N PRO A 178 -12.33 31.53 11.70
CA PRO A 178 -13.33 30.71 12.38
C PRO A 178 -14.66 31.43 12.63
N ALA A 179 -14.75 32.76 12.45
CA ALA A 179 -15.97 33.53 12.61
C ALA A 179 -16.81 33.58 11.33
N THR A 180 -16.18 33.49 10.15
CA THR A 180 -16.87 33.54 8.85
C THR A 180 -16.87 32.21 8.11
N GLY A 181 -16.00 31.26 8.49
CA GLY A 181 -15.87 29.96 7.82
C GLY A 181 -15.19 30.04 6.45
N GLU A 182 -14.56 31.17 6.13
CA GLU A 182 -13.89 31.42 4.85
C GLU A 182 -12.36 31.32 4.99
N ILE A 183 -11.72 30.79 3.95
CA ILE A 183 -10.25 30.81 3.81
C ILE A 183 -9.88 32.15 3.18
N ARG A 184 -9.09 32.97 3.86
CA ARG A 184 -8.62 34.25 3.31
C ARG A 184 -7.29 34.02 2.58
N ASN A 185 -7.30 34.17 1.26
CA ASN A 185 -6.05 34.34 0.50
C ASN A 185 -5.75 35.85 0.40
N GLU A 186 -4.55 36.29 0.76
CA GLU A 186 -4.17 37.71 0.78
C GLU A 186 -4.12 38.40 -0.61
N GLU A 187 -4.43 37.71 -1.70
CA GLU A 187 -4.43 38.27 -3.07
C GLU A 187 -5.67 39.10 -3.46
N GLN A 188 -6.47 39.57 -2.51
CA GLN A 188 -7.56 40.53 -2.79
C GLN A 188 -7.42 41.78 -1.93
N SER A 189 -6.52 42.68 -2.32
CA SER A 189 -6.59 44.12 -2.00
C SER A 189 -6.16 44.99 -3.16
#